data_AF-R4KJ31-F1
#
_entry.id   AF-R4KJ31-F1
#
_cell.length_a   1.000
_cell.length_b   1.000
_cell.length_c   1.000
_cell.angle_alpha   90.00
_cell.angle_beta   90.00
_cell.angle_gamma   90.00
#
_symmetry.space_group_name_H-M   'P 1'
#
loop_
_entity.id
_entity.type
_entity.pdbx_description
1 polymer ?
#
loop_
_entity_poly.entity_id
_entity_poly.type
_entity_poly.pdbx_seq_one_letter_code
_entity_poly.pdbx_strand_id
1 'polypeptide(L)'
;MIELTDVHFTYGCHPVLDGISLHVCEGEVVGITGPNGAGKSTLLHIILGLIKPQSGEIKIFGVPVNKFKAWHSIGYVSQKATLFNRSYPATVFEVVLSGRAALRGMFRFFSREDKRCAEYALDRVNMLSLRNSPISELSGGQQQRVMIARALVVQPRVLIMDEPTNGVDAANLAGLAQLLKNLRDDGVTMMLVSHEPEWLSSLASKRVCLDRRICSCNCHNYSNALRWRDCMMSREEKFSLGCADGLVRG
;
A
#
# COMPACT_ATOMS: atom_id res chain seq x y z
N MET A 1 9.08 -13.21 3.72
CA MET A 1 9.54 -11.81 3.86
C MET A 1 8.67 -11.04 4.85
N ILE A 2 7.36 -10.93 4.60
CA ILE A 2 6.38 -10.53 5.62
C ILE A 2 5.50 -11.76 5.87
N GLU A 3 5.25 -12.09 7.14
CA GLU A 3 4.51 -13.29 7.53
C GLU A 3 3.53 -12.93 8.63
N LEU A 4 2.26 -13.27 8.41
CA LEU A 4 1.17 -13.16 9.38
C LEU A 4 0.64 -14.57 9.61
N THR A 5 0.45 -14.93 10.88
CA THR A 5 -0.06 -16.23 11.28
C THR A 5 -1.20 -16.03 12.28
N ASP A 6 -2.40 -16.43 11.87
CA ASP A 6 -3.64 -16.38 12.67
C ASP A 6 -3.86 -15.02 13.35
N VAL A 7 -3.78 -13.93 12.59
CA VAL A 7 -3.88 -12.56 13.13
C VAL A 7 -5.33 -12.14 13.29
N HIS A 8 -5.69 -11.72 14.50
CA HIS A 8 -7.02 -11.19 14.85
C HIS A 8 -6.93 -9.76 15.37
N PHE A 9 -7.93 -8.94 15.05
CA PHE A 9 -8.02 -7.56 15.52
C PHE A 9 -9.46 -7.04 15.60
N THR A 10 -9.76 -6.32 16.68
CA THR A 10 -11.09 -5.79 17.01
C THR A 10 -10.97 -4.32 17.44
N TYR A 11 -11.83 -3.44 16.93
CA TYR A 11 -12.00 -2.09 17.48
C TYR A 11 -13.19 -2.10 18.45
N GLY A 12 -12.93 -1.99 19.75
CA GLY A 12 -13.99 -2.08 20.76
C GLY A 12 -14.69 -3.43 20.70
N CYS A 13 -15.96 -3.46 20.27
CA CYS A 13 -16.76 -4.66 20.06
C CYS A 13 -16.93 -5.05 18.58
N HIS A 14 -16.25 -4.37 17.65
CA HIS A 14 -16.36 -4.60 16.22
C HIS A 14 -15.14 -5.38 15.69
N PRO A 15 -15.26 -6.69 15.43
CA PRO A 15 -14.17 -7.48 14.86
C PRO A 15 -13.90 -7.03 13.42
N VAL A 16 -12.64 -6.74 13.13
CA VAL A 16 -12.19 -6.21 11.82
C VAL A 16 -11.32 -7.20 11.09
N LEU A 17 -10.48 -7.96 11.80
CA LEU A 17 -9.66 -9.02 11.24
C LEU A 17 -9.85 -10.29 12.07
N ASP A 18 -10.03 -11.42 11.41
CA ASP A 18 -10.36 -12.71 12.01
C ASP A 18 -9.56 -13.82 11.32
N GLY A 19 -8.50 -14.28 11.98
CA GLY A 19 -7.68 -15.42 11.53
C GLY A 19 -6.88 -15.17 10.25
N ILE A 20 -6.31 -13.96 10.09
CA ILE A 20 -5.57 -13.60 8.88
C ILE A 20 -4.19 -14.28 8.87
N SER A 21 -3.99 -15.17 7.91
CA SER A 21 -2.67 -15.78 7.62
C SER A 21 -2.23 -15.42 6.20
N LEU A 22 -1.10 -14.72 6.09
CA LEU A 22 -0.59 -14.20 4.83
C LEU A 22 0.93 -14.22 4.82
N HIS A 23 1.51 -14.76 3.75
CA HIS A 23 2.94 -14.73 3.51
C HIS A 23 3.25 -13.93 2.25
N VAL A 24 4.18 -13.00 2.34
CA VAL A 24 4.72 -12.23 1.21
C VAL A 24 6.16 -12.66 1.00
N CYS A 25 6.49 -13.06 -0.22
CA CYS A 25 7.84 -13.44 -0.64
C CYS A 25 8.58 -12.24 -1.25
N GLU A 26 9.91 -12.32 -1.30
CA GLU A 26 10.73 -11.30 -1.96
C GLU A 26 10.51 -11.33 -3.48
N GLY A 27 10.42 -10.16 -4.11
CA GLY A 27 10.06 -10.00 -5.53
C GLY A 27 8.58 -10.22 -5.85
N GLU A 28 7.74 -10.56 -4.85
CA GLU A 28 6.32 -10.79 -5.04
C GLU A 28 5.54 -9.47 -5.06
N VAL A 29 4.54 -9.36 -5.94
CA VAL A 29 3.57 -8.27 -5.93
C VAL A 29 2.25 -8.81 -5.41
N VAL A 30 1.90 -8.40 -4.18
CA VAL A 30 0.67 -8.82 -3.50
C VAL A 30 -0.39 -7.74 -3.64
N GLY A 31 -1.48 -8.04 -4.32
CA GLY A 31 -2.65 -7.18 -4.42
C GLY A 31 -3.72 -7.57 -3.41
N ILE A 32 -4.11 -6.65 -2.54
CA ILE A 32 -5.16 -6.84 -1.53
C ILE A 32 -6.38 -6.02 -1.96
N THR A 33 -7.50 -6.70 -2.13
CA THR A 33 -8.78 -6.08 -2.48
C THR A 33 -9.87 -6.44 -1.48
N GLY A 34 -10.99 -5.74 -1.55
CA GLY A 34 -12.13 -5.94 -0.66
C GLY A 34 -12.97 -4.66 -0.55
N PRO A 35 -14.21 -4.75 -0.06
CA PRO A 35 -15.08 -3.60 0.11
C PRO A 35 -14.55 -2.59 1.13
N ASN A 36 -15.17 -1.41 1.19
CA ASN A 36 -14.91 -0.45 2.26
C ASN A 36 -15.31 -1.08 3.61
N GLY A 37 -14.44 -0.90 4.62
CA GLY A 37 -14.64 -1.53 5.93
C GLY A 37 -14.18 -2.99 6.04
N ALA A 38 -13.64 -3.60 4.97
CA ALA A 38 -13.13 -4.98 4.99
C ALA A 38 -11.90 -5.23 5.90
N GLY A 39 -11.27 -4.17 6.42
CA GLY A 39 -10.08 -4.25 7.26
C GLY A 39 -8.75 -4.06 6.54
N LYS A 40 -8.74 -3.60 5.27
CA LYS A 40 -7.52 -3.45 4.46
C LYS A 40 -6.49 -2.49 5.09
N SER A 41 -6.88 -1.26 5.42
CA SER A 41 -5.98 -0.30 6.07
C SER A 41 -5.62 -0.74 7.49
N THR A 42 -6.50 -1.44 8.20
CA THR A 42 -6.19 -2.07 9.50
C THR A 42 -5.08 -3.11 9.37
N LEU A 43 -5.17 -3.98 8.36
CA LEU A 43 -4.13 -4.96 8.05
C LEU A 43 -2.79 -4.28 7.74
N LEU A 44 -2.80 -3.19 6.96
CA LEU A 44 -1.60 -2.40 6.70
C LEU A 44 -1.02 -1.78 7.98
N HIS A 45 -1.86 -1.17 8.82
CA HIS A 45 -1.40 -0.57 10.08
C HIS A 45 -0.78 -1.60 11.03
N ILE A 46 -1.32 -2.81 11.06
CA ILE A 46 -0.75 -3.94 11.81
C ILE A 46 0.63 -4.32 11.25
N ILE A 47 0.75 -4.47 9.93
CA ILE A 47 2.03 -4.79 9.26
C ILE A 47 3.06 -3.67 9.48
N LEU A 48 2.62 -2.41 9.51
CA LEU A 48 3.47 -1.25 9.79
C LEU A 48 3.76 -1.05 11.28
N GLY A 49 3.26 -1.94 12.16
CA GLY A 49 3.45 -1.86 13.61
C GLY A 49 2.78 -0.65 14.28
N LEU A 50 1.88 0.05 13.56
CA LEU A 50 1.15 1.22 14.06
C LEU A 50 0.05 0.83 15.04
N ILE A 51 -0.50 -0.37 14.89
CA ILE A 51 -1.46 -0.97 15.83
C ILE A 51 -1.05 -2.41 16.13
N LYS A 52 -1.31 -2.86 17.36
CA LYS A 52 -0.99 -4.23 17.79
C LYS A 52 -2.20 -5.15 17.55
N PRO A 53 -2.00 -6.35 17.01
CA PRO A 53 -3.07 -7.34 16.94
C PRO A 53 -3.49 -7.80 18.34
N GLN A 54 -4.70 -8.35 18.46
CA GLN A 54 -5.20 -8.94 19.70
C GLN A 54 -4.60 -10.33 19.93
N SER A 55 -4.45 -11.10 18.85
CA SER A 55 -3.79 -12.41 18.83
C SER A 55 -3.15 -12.67 17.46
N GLY A 56 -2.32 -13.71 17.39
CA GLY A 56 -1.54 -14.07 16.21
C GLY A 56 -0.11 -13.54 16.24
N GLU A 57 0.67 -13.96 15.24
CA GLU A 57 2.08 -13.59 15.09
C GLU A 57 2.32 -12.84 13.79
N ILE A 58 3.22 -11.85 13.85
CA ILE A 58 3.65 -11.08 12.68
C ILE A 58 5.17 -11.03 12.68
N LYS A 59 5.78 -11.44 11.58
CA LYS A 59 7.23 -11.36 11.34
C LYS A 59 7.50 -10.53 10.10
N ILE A 60 8.43 -9.58 10.23
CA ILE A 60 8.92 -8.74 9.14
C ILE A 60 10.41 -9.04 8.99
N PHE A 61 10.78 -9.51 7.81
CA PHE A 61 12.14 -9.98 7.49
C PHE A 61 12.66 -11.01 8.51
N GLY A 62 11.77 -11.91 8.94
CA GLY A 62 12.06 -12.94 9.95
C GLY A 62 12.06 -12.44 11.41
N VAL A 63 11.89 -11.14 11.64
CA VAL A 63 11.90 -10.55 12.98
C VAL A 63 10.47 -10.27 13.45
N PRO A 64 10.08 -10.69 14.67
CA PRO A 64 8.77 -10.35 15.24
C PRO A 64 8.51 -8.84 15.21
N VAL A 65 7.31 -8.41 14.81
CA VAL A 65 6.97 -6.98 14.60
C VAL A 65 7.25 -6.10 15.83
N ASN A 66 7.05 -6.64 17.03
CA ASN A 66 7.30 -5.95 18.31
C ASN A 66 8.80 -5.66 18.58
N LYS A 67 9.71 -6.36 17.89
CA LYS A 67 11.17 -6.20 17.98
C LYS A 67 11.76 -5.56 16.72
N PHE A 68 10.93 -5.28 15.71
CA PHE A 68 11.38 -4.75 14.43
C PHE A 68 11.80 -3.28 14.56
N LYS A 69 13.02 -2.95 14.09
CA LYS A 69 13.59 -1.60 14.17
C LYS A 69 13.95 -1.00 12.81
N ALA A 70 14.09 -1.83 11.78
CA ALA A 70 14.53 -1.42 10.45
C ALA A 70 13.35 -0.89 9.60
N TRP A 71 12.56 0.03 10.15
CA TRP A 71 11.37 0.58 9.50
C TRP A 71 11.68 1.30 8.19
N HIS A 72 12.89 1.85 8.05
CA HIS A 72 13.39 2.42 6.80
C HIS A 72 13.49 1.41 5.64
N SER A 73 13.49 0.10 5.94
CA SER A 73 13.48 -0.96 4.92
C SER A 73 12.09 -1.22 4.35
N ILE A 74 11.06 -0.52 4.83
CA ILE A 74 9.69 -0.53 4.31
C ILE A 74 9.38 0.85 3.74
N GLY A 75 9.05 0.92 2.45
CA GLY A 75 8.49 2.12 1.84
C GLY A 75 6.98 2.10 2.04
N TYR A 76 6.39 3.19 2.52
CA TYR A 76 4.93 3.29 2.67
C TYR A 76 4.38 4.55 2.00
N VAL A 77 3.38 4.36 1.15
CA VAL A 77 2.58 5.42 0.53
C VAL A 77 1.15 5.26 1.02
N SER A 78 0.68 6.23 1.82
CA SER A 78 -0.68 6.22 2.36
C SER A 78 -1.68 6.82 1.37
N GLN A 79 -2.95 6.46 1.52
CA GLN A 79 -4.06 7.04 0.76
C GLN A 79 -4.12 8.58 0.84
N LYS A 80 -3.69 9.15 1.98
CA LYS A 80 -3.69 10.60 2.23
C LYS A 80 -2.43 11.30 1.74
N ALA A 81 -1.49 10.59 1.12
CA ALA A 81 -0.21 11.15 0.70
C ALA A 81 -0.33 12.22 -0.40
N THR A 82 -1.46 12.32 -1.10
CA THR A 82 -1.75 13.40 -2.06
C THR A 82 -2.50 14.57 -1.46
N LEU A 83 -2.89 14.51 -0.17
CA LEU A 83 -3.54 15.61 0.54
C LEU A 83 -2.54 16.70 1.01
N PHE A 84 -1.32 16.75 0.46
CA PHE A 84 -0.49 17.94 0.64
C PHE A 84 -1.26 19.12 0.05
N ASN A 85 -1.78 19.95 0.95
CA ASN A 85 -2.57 21.13 0.61
C ASN A 85 -1.85 21.94 -0.47
N ARG A 86 -2.62 22.61 -1.34
CA ARG A 86 -2.12 23.51 -2.40
C ARG A 86 -1.15 24.59 -1.91
N SER A 87 -0.97 24.74 -0.60
CA SER A 87 -0.10 25.73 0.04
C SER A 87 1.17 25.14 0.67
N TYR A 88 1.52 23.86 0.46
CA TYR A 88 2.75 23.29 1.03
C TYR A 88 3.99 23.86 0.33
N PRO A 89 4.83 24.66 1.01
CA PRO A 89 5.91 25.41 0.38
C PRO A 89 7.17 24.54 0.27
N ALA A 90 7.09 23.46 -0.51
CA ALA A 90 8.25 22.61 -0.78
C ALA A 90 8.31 22.21 -2.25
N THR A 91 9.54 22.12 -2.72
CA THR A 91 9.86 21.54 -4.02
C THR A 91 9.70 20.03 -4.01
N VAL A 92 9.49 19.47 -5.20
CA VAL A 92 9.50 18.01 -5.42
C VAL A 92 10.75 17.35 -4.84
N PHE A 93 11.92 17.97 -5.06
CA PHE A 93 13.19 17.46 -4.55
C PHE A 93 13.23 17.39 -3.02
N GLU A 94 12.79 18.43 -2.33
CA GLU A 94 12.76 18.47 -0.85
C GLU A 94 11.83 17.41 -0.28
N VAL A 95 10.67 17.19 -0.91
CA VAL A 95 9.73 16.14 -0.50
C VAL A 95 10.36 14.77 -0.64
N VAL A 96 11.00 14.45 -1.77
CA VAL A 96 11.67 13.14 -1.94
C VAL A 96 12.86 13.00 -1.00
N LEU A 97 13.70 14.03 -0.87
CA LEU A 97 14.85 14.03 0.03
C LEU A 97 14.44 13.78 1.48
N SER A 98 13.28 14.29 1.91
CA SER A 98 12.74 14.05 3.25
C SER A 98 12.58 12.56 3.60
N GLY A 99 12.40 11.68 2.59
CA GLY A 99 12.32 10.23 2.82
C GLY A 99 13.61 9.64 3.40
N ARG A 100 14.77 10.29 3.17
CA ARG A 100 16.06 9.89 3.75
C ARG A 100 16.22 10.26 5.22
N ALA A 101 15.32 11.08 5.78
CA ALA A 101 15.44 11.58 7.15
C ALA A 101 15.53 10.45 8.19
N ALA A 102 14.83 9.32 7.98
CA ALA A 102 14.86 8.17 8.89
C ALA A 102 16.23 7.46 8.97
N LEU A 103 17.09 7.63 7.95
CA LEU A 103 18.46 7.10 7.95
C LEU A 103 19.44 8.06 8.61
N ARG A 104 18.99 9.26 8.99
CA ARG A 104 19.78 10.26 9.68
C ARG A 104 19.45 10.23 11.17
N GLY A 105 20.50 10.26 11.98
CA GLY A 105 20.35 10.56 13.40
C GLY A 105 19.89 12.01 13.59
N MET A 106 19.38 12.31 14.79
CA MET A 106 18.97 13.67 15.17
C MET A 106 20.09 14.68 14.87
N PHE A 107 19.74 15.84 14.30
CA PHE A 107 20.65 16.97 13.98
C PHE A 107 21.68 16.76 12.86
N ARG A 108 21.53 15.74 12.01
CA ARG A 108 22.44 15.53 10.89
C ARG A 108 21.90 16.09 9.57
N PHE A 109 22.69 16.93 8.92
CA PHE A 109 22.40 17.41 7.56
C PHE A 109 22.39 16.27 6.52
N PHE A 110 21.66 16.50 5.43
CA PHE A 110 21.65 15.62 4.25
C PHE A 110 23.01 15.65 3.55
N SER A 111 23.54 14.46 3.31
CA SER A 111 24.81 14.27 2.60
C SER A 111 24.65 14.46 1.09
N ARG A 112 25.77 14.51 0.35
CA ARG A 112 25.75 14.44 -1.11
C ARG A 112 25.13 13.13 -1.60
N GLU A 113 25.33 12.03 -0.87
CA GLU A 113 24.73 10.74 -1.21
C GLU A 113 23.21 10.78 -1.08
N ASP A 114 22.67 11.41 -0.03
CA ASP A 114 21.21 11.52 0.14
C ASP A 114 20.56 12.30 -1.01
N LYS A 115 21.23 13.37 -1.48
CA LYS A 115 20.80 14.14 -2.64
C LYS A 115 20.83 13.29 -3.92
N ARG A 116 21.89 12.49 -4.11
CA ARG A 116 22.01 11.55 -5.24
C ARG A 116 20.91 10.49 -5.22
N CYS A 117 20.61 9.91 -4.05
CA CYS A 117 19.51 8.97 -3.90
C CYS A 117 18.16 9.61 -4.24
N ALA A 118 17.94 10.87 -3.86
CA ALA A 118 16.71 11.60 -4.18
C ALA A 118 16.57 11.86 -5.69
N GLU A 119 17.64 12.27 -6.37
CA GLU A 119 17.64 12.43 -7.83
C GLU A 119 17.38 11.10 -8.53
N TYR A 120 18.04 10.02 -8.10
CA TYR A 120 17.82 8.68 -8.64
C TYR A 120 16.37 8.21 -8.46
N ALA A 121 15.79 8.40 -7.27
CA ALA A 121 14.40 8.04 -7.00
C ALA A 121 13.40 8.87 -7.85
N LEU A 122 13.69 10.14 -8.12
CA LEU A 122 12.89 10.99 -9.01
C LEU A 122 12.98 10.54 -10.46
N ASP A 123 14.16 10.17 -10.92
CA ASP A 123 14.37 9.65 -12.27
C ASP A 123 13.58 8.35 -12.48
N ARG A 124 13.64 7.44 -11.51
CA ARG A 124 12.89 6.18 -11.47
C ARG A 124 11.38 6.32 -11.65
N VAL A 125 10.81 7.47 -11.28
CA VAL A 125 9.37 7.75 -11.42
C VAL A 125 9.05 8.76 -12.53
N ASN A 126 10.04 9.13 -13.37
CA ASN A 126 9.95 10.14 -14.43
C ASN A 126 9.55 11.55 -13.93
N MET A 127 10.09 11.97 -12.77
CA MET A 127 9.81 13.28 -12.15
C MET A 127 11.06 14.16 -11.96
N LEU A 128 12.23 13.73 -12.46
CA LEU A 128 13.48 14.47 -12.26
C LEU A 128 13.45 15.87 -12.89
N SER A 129 12.81 16.05 -14.04
CA SER A 129 12.66 17.35 -14.70
C SER A 129 11.87 18.37 -13.87
N LEU A 130 10.99 17.89 -12.98
CA LEU A 130 10.13 18.69 -12.12
C LEU A 130 10.70 18.87 -10.71
N ARG A 131 11.96 18.49 -10.48
CA ARG A 131 12.61 18.51 -9.15
C ARG A 131 12.52 19.86 -8.41
N ASN A 132 12.57 20.97 -9.15
CA ASN A 132 12.58 22.32 -8.59
C ASN A 132 11.17 22.94 -8.58
N SER A 133 10.18 22.27 -9.16
CA SER A 133 8.80 22.74 -9.16
C SER A 133 8.20 22.58 -7.76
N PRO A 134 7.32 23.51 -7.34
CA PRO A 134 6.49 23.32 -6.15
C PRO A 134 5.61 22.08 -6.31
N ILE A 135 5.52 21.25 -5.27
CA ILE A 135 4.67 20.05 -5.32
C ILE A 135 3.18 20.39 -5.50
N SER A 136 2.76 21.56 -5.03
CA SER A 136 1.38 22.06 -5.13
C SER A 136 0.94 22.38 -6.55
N GLU A 137 1.87 22.57 -7.49
CA GLU A 137 1.58 22.86 -8.90
C GLU A 137 1.42 21.58 -9.75
N LEU A 138 1.76 20.42 -9.18
CA LEU A 138 1.68 19.14 -9.88
C LEU A 138 0.25 18.59 -9.97
N SER A 139 -0.03 17.81 -11.02
CA SER A 139 -1.26 17.02 -11.09
C SER A 139 -1.31 15.95 -10.00
N GLY A 140 -2.50 15.45 -9.64
CA GLY A 140 -2.64 14.40 -8.63
C GLY A 140 -1.82 13.13 -8.96
N GLY A 141 -1.76 12.75 -10.24
CA GLY A 141 -0.91 11.65 -10.71
C GLY A 141 0.59 11.92 -10.56
N GLN A 142 1.04 13.15 -10.82
CA GLN A 142 2.42 13.55 -10.62
C GLN A 142 2.79 13.59 -9.13
N GLN A 143 1.92 14.15 -8.28
CA GLN A 143 2.09 14.14 -6.83
C GLN A 143 2.22 12.71 -6.30
N GLN A 144 1.39 11.79 -6.79
CA GLN A 144 1.46 10.38 -6.42
C GLN A 144 2.81 9.74 -6.77
N ARG A 145 3.35 10.02 -7.97
CA ARG A 145 4.70 9.56 -8.34
C ARG A 145 5.78 10.13 -7.44
N VAL A 146 5.67 11.38 -7.03
CA VAL A 146 6.59 12.00 -6.06
C VAL A 146 6.53 11.30 -4.70
N MET A 147 5.33 10.91 -4.24
CA MET A 147 5.18 10.13 -3.00
C MET A 147 5.79 8.73 -3.11
N ILE A 148 5.66 8.09 -4.27
CA ILE A 148 6.32 6.82 -4.56
C ILE A 148 7.85 7.01 -4.54
N ALA A 149 8.39 8.05 -5.19
CA ALA A 149 9.82 8.35 -5.15
C ALA A 149 10.33 8.60 -3.72
N ARG A 150 9.57 9.34 -2.91
CA ARG A 150 9.87 9.57 -1.49
C ARG A 150 9.97 8.25 -0.72
N ALA A 151 9.10 7.28 -0.99
CA ALA A 151 9.18 5.95 -0.39
C ALA A 151 10.35 5.11 -0.92
N LEU A 152 10.69 5.26 -2.21
CA LEU A 152 11.79 4.53 -2.87
C LEU A 152 13.18 5.05 -2.51
N VAL A 153 13.31 6.29 -2.03
CA VAL A 153 14.60 6.95 -1.79
C VAL A 153 15.51 6.22 -0.77
N VAL A 154 14.91 5.44 0.13
CA VAL A 154 15.62 4.61 1.11
C VAL A 154 15.97 3.22 0.60
N GLN A 155 15.65 2.93 -0.67
CA GLN A 155 15.79 1.61 -1.29
C GLN A 155 15.14 0.52 -0.43
N PRO A 156 13.82 0.63 -0.18
CA PRO A 156 13.15 -0.29 0.72
C PRO A 156 13.13 -1.69 0.12
N ARG A 157 13.13 -2.71 0.98
CA ARG A 157 12.98 -4.10 0.53
C ARG A 157 11.55 -4.39 0.06
N VAL A 158 10.57 -3.69 0.63
CA VAL A 158 9.15 -3.80 0.27
C VAL A 158 8.50 -2.41 0.20
N LEU A 159 7.72 -2.18 -0.85
CA LEU A 159 6.92 -0.98 -1.03
C LEU A 159 5.44 -1.30 -0.79
N ILE A 160 4.86 -0.67 0.22
CA ILE A 160 3.44 -0.80 0.60
C ILE A 160 2.70 0.44 0.14
N MET A 161 1.61 0.26 -0.61
CA MET A 161 0.81 1.37 -1.14
C MET A 161 -0.68 1.15 -0.82
N ASP A 162 -1.29 2.13 -0.18
CA ASP A 162 -2.72 2.14 0.14
C ASP A 162 -3.48 3.04 -0.83
N GLU A 163 -4.36 2.44 -1.64
CA GLU A 163 -5.15 3.09 -2.70
C GLU A 163 -4.32 3.98 -3.63
N PRO A 164 -3.29 3.43 -4.31
CA PRO A 164 -2.33 4.22 -5.09
C PRO A 164 -2.94 4.92 -6.31
N THR A 165 -4.13 4.51 -6.77
CA THR A 165 -4.85 5.12 -7.88
C THR A 165 -5.75 6.29 -7.45
N ASN A 166 -5.99 6.45 -6.14
CA ASN A 166 -6.90 7.45 -5.64
C ASN A 166 -6.38 8.88 -5.88
N GLY A 167 -7.24 9.76 -6.39
CA GLY A 167 -6.88 11.14 -6.74
C GLY A 167 -6.04 11.29 -8.02
N VAL A 168 -5.85 10.21 -8.78
CA VAL A 168 -5.19 10.22 -10.09
C VAL A 168 -6.25 10.26 -11.18
N ASP A 169 -6.16 11.24 -12.08
CA ASP A 169 -7.06 11.32 -13.24
C ASP A 169 -6.80 10.18 -14.24
N ALA A 170 -7.80 9.89 -15.08
CA ALA A 170 -7.73 8.81 -16.06
C ALA A 170 -6.56 8.95 -17.05
N ALA A 171 -6.16 10.18 -17.40
CA ALA A 171 -5.05 10.44 -18.32
C ALA A 171 -3.70 10.05 -17.69
N ASN A 172 -3.54 10.23 -16.38
CA ASN A 172 -2.33 9.91 -15.64
C ASN A 172 -2.29 8.48 -15.09
N LEU A 173 -3.45 7.80 -15.00
CA LEU A 173 -3.57 6.44 -14.46
C LEU A 173 -2.74 5.42 -15.26
N ALA A 174 -2.78 5.47 -16.59
CA ALA A 174 -2.02 4.57 -17.45
C ALA A 174 -0.51 4.66 -17.20
N GLY A 175 -0.02 5.89 -17.01
CA GLY A 175 1.40 6.10 -16.73
C GLY A 175 1.80 5.64 -15.32
N LEU A 176 0.90 5.72 -14.33
CA LEU A 176 1.15 5.17 -12.99
C LEU A 176 1.19 3.64 -13.03
N ALA A 177 0.24 3.02 -13.74
CA ALA A 177 0.24 1.57 -13.95
C ALA A 177 1.53 1.10 -14.61
N GLN A 178 2.00 1.80 -15.65
CA GLN A 178 3.27 1.49 -16.32
C GLN A 178 4.47 1.65 -15.37
N LEU A 179 4.49 2.67 -14.52
CA LEU A 179 5.53 2.84 -13.50
C LEU A 179 5.59 1.64 -12.55
N LEU A 180 4.45 1.21 -12.02
CA LEU A 180 4.40 0.05 -11.11
C LEU A 180 4.79 -1.25 -11.81
N LYS A 181 4.42 -1.38 -13.10
CA LYS A 181 4.85 -2.51 -13.92
C LYS A 181 6.38 -2.55 -14.05
N ASN A 182 7.01 -1.42 -14.33
CA ASN A 182 8.48 -1.33 -14.40
C ASN A 182 9.12 -1.67 -13.04
N LEU A 183 8.57 -1.15 -11.94
CA LEU A 183 9.06 -1.48 -10.59
C LEU A 183 8.99 -2.99 -10.30
N ARG A 184 7.89 -3.65 -10.68
CA ARG A 184 7.75 -5.10 -10.57
C ARG A 184 8.80 -5.82 -11.43
N ASP A 185 8.95 -5.41 -12.68
CA ASP A 185 9.86 -6.06 -13.63
C ASP A 185 11.34 -5.89 -13.19
N ASP A 186 11.65 -4.84 -12.43
CA ASP A 186 12.94 -4.64 -11.74
C ASP A 186 13.09 -5.47 -10.43
N GLY A 187 12.09 -6.30 -10.08
CA GLY A 187 12.12 -7.17 -8.91
C GLY A 187 11.74 -6.50 -7.59
N VAL A 188 11.11 -5.32 -7.60
CA VAL A 188 10.66 -4.64 -6.37
C VAL A 188 9.48 -5.41 -5.76
N THR A 189 9.65 -5.87 -4.52
CA THR A 189 8.55 -6.45 -3.74
C THR A 189 7.51 -5.37 -3.42
N MET A 190 6.23 -5.63 -3.71
CA MET A 190 5.16 -4.66 -3.50
C MET A 190 3.95 -5.28 -2.80
N MET A 191 3.30 -4.49 -1.94
CA MET A 191 1.99 -4.79 -1.40
C MET A 191 1.05 -3.64 -1.74
N LEU A 192 0.08 -3.91 -2.62
CA LEU A 192 -0.84 -2.93 -3.19
C LEU A 192 -2.22 -3.17 -2.60
N VAL A 193 -2.81 -2.15 -2.01
CA VAL A 193 -4.19 -2.20 -1.53
C VAL A 193 -5.06 -1.36 -2.43
N SER A 194 -6.12 -1.95 -2.98
CA SER A 194 -7.10 -1.21 -3.76
C SER A 194 -8.47 -1.88 -3.75
N HIS A 195 -9.52 -1.07 -3.78
CA HIS A 195 -10.89 -1.53 -4.00
C HIS A 195 -11.18 -1.88 -5.48
N GLU A 196 -10.29 -1.53 -6.42
CA GLU A 196 -10.43 -1.80 -7.86
C GLU A 196 -9.68 -3.09 -8.27
N PRO A 197 -10.36 -4.23 -8.48
CA PRO A 197 -9.72 -5.52 -8.72
C PRO A 197 -9.05 -5.62 -10.09
N GLU A 198 -9.56 -4.95 -11.12
CA GLU A 198 -9.00 -4.95 -12.47
C GLU A 198 -7.56 -4.42 -12.47
N TRP A 199 -7.33 -3.31 -11.78
CA TRP A 199 -6.02 -2.68 -11.72
C TRP A 199 -4.99 -3.60 -11.06
N LEU A 200 -5.34 -4.20 -9.91
CA LEU A 200 -4.50 -5.16 -9.21
C LEU A 200 -4.24 -6.42 -10.02
N SER A 201 -5.22 -6.90 -10.80
CA SER A 201 -5.09 -8.14 -11.57
C SER A 201 -4.00 -8.10 -12.65
N SER A 202 -3.72 -6.91 -13.18
CA SER A 202 -2.69 -6.71 -14.21
C SER A 202 -1.27 -6.63 -13.65
N LEU A 203 -1.13 -6.36 -12.35
CA LEU A 203 0.14 -6.08 -11.67
C LEU A 203 0.56 -7.21 -10.73
N ALA A 204 -0.39 -7.72 -9.95
CA ALA A 204 -0.13 -8.58 -8.80
C ALA A 204 0.02 -10.06 -9.20
N SER A 205 1.15 -10.66 -8.83
CA SER A 205 1.39 -12.09 -8.93
C SER A 205 0.54 -12.87 -7.93
N LYS A 206 0.37 -12.31 -6.73
CA LYS A 206 -0.49 -12.85 -5.68
C LYS A 206 -1.60 -11.90 -5.37
N ARG A 207 -2.82 -12.41 -5.31
CA ARG A 207 -4.01 -11.60 -5.09
C ARG A 207 -4.75 -12.14 -3.86
N VAL A 208 -5.20 -11.24 -3.00
CA VAL A 208 -5.87 -11.53 -1.74
C VAL A 208 -7.16 -10.73 -1.69
N CYS A 209 -8.31 -11.41 -1.55
CA CYS A 209 -9.58 -10.75 -1.26
C CYS A 209 -9.83 -10.81 0.25
N LEU A 210 -9.95 -9.64 0.88
CA LEU A 210 -10.15 -9.46 2.31
C LEU A 210 -11.59 -8.98 2.57
N ASP A 211 -12.24 -9.62 3.52
CA ASP A 211 -13.52 -9.21 4.10
C ASP A 211 -13.63 -9.78 5.52
N ARG A 212 -12.95 -9.13 6.47
CA ARG A 212 -12.61 -9.62 7.83
C ARG A 212 -11.72 -10.87 7.87
N ARG A 213 -11.95 -11.82 6.97
CA ARG A 213 -11.15 -13.01 6.70
C ARG A 213 -10.60 -12.93 5.28
N ILE A 214 -9.57 -13.72 4.98
CA ILE A 214 -9.16 -13.94 3.59
C ILE A 214 -10.22 -14.82 2.93
N CYS A 215 -10.97 -14.24 1.99
CA CYS A 215 -12.06 -14.91 1.28
C CYS A 215 -11.58 -15.66 0.03
N SER A 216 -10.50 -15.19 -0.59
CA SER A 216 -9.87 -15.84 -1.75
C SER A 216 -8.41 -15.44 -1.85
N CYS A 217 -7.55 -16.42 -2.17
CA CYS A 217 -6.16 -16.18 -2.51
C CYS A 217 -5.69 -17.19 -3.57
N ASN A 218 -4.78 -16.77 -4.46
CA ASN A 218 -4.22 -17.65 -5.50
C ASN A 218 -2.90 -18.32 -5.08
N CYS A 219 -2.53 -18.25 -3.80
CA CYS A 219 -1.24 -18.73 -3.29
C CYS A 219 -1.31 -20.07 -2.54
N HIS A 220 -2.51 -20.55 -2.19
CA HIS A 220 -2.75 -21.82 -1.50
C HIS A 220 -4.11 -22.40 -1.93
N ASN A 221 -4.22 -23.71 -1.81
CA ASN A 221 -5.28 -24.64 -2.22
C ASN A 221 -6.75 -24.26 -1.87
N TYR A 222 -7.25 -23.11 -2.33
CA TYR A 222 -8.67 -22.80 -2.40
C TYR A 222 -9.17 -23.22 -3.79
N SER A 223 -9.47 -24.51 -3.90
CA SER A 223 -10.18 -25.09 -5.04
C SER A 223 -11.60 -24.52 -5.12
N ASN A 224 -11.72 -23.36 -5.73
CA ASN A 224 -12.88 -23.05 -6.55
C ASN A 224 -12.44 -22.08 -7.61
N ALA A 225 -12.49 -22.53 -8.85
CA ALA A 225 -12.36 -21.72 -10.05
C ALA A 225 -13.57 -20.76 -10.22
N LEU A 226 -13.88 -19.99 -9.17
CA LEU A 226 -14.70 -18.79 -9.28
C LEU A 226 -13.78 -17.72 -9.85
N ARG A 227 -14.14 -17.12 -11.00
CA ARG A 227 -13.36 -16.00 -11.51
C ARG A 227 -13.35 -14.94 -10.41
N TRP A 228 -12.22 -14.28 -10.23
CA TRP A 228 -12.03 -13.18 -9.28
C TRP A 228 -13.20 -12.18 -9.28
N ARG A 229 -13.77 -11.93 -10.47
CA ARG A 229 -14.99 -11.13 -10.69
C ARG A 229 -16.23 -11.73 -10.05
N ASP A 230 -16.46 -13.03 -10.16
CA ASP A 230 -17.64 -13.71 -9.61
C ASP A 230 -17.66 -13.69 -8.08
N CYS A 231 -16.49 -13.76 -7.43
CA CYS A 231 -16.36 -13.61 -5.98
C CYS A 231 -16.76 -12.20 -5.49
N MET A 232 -16.53 -11.19 -6.32
CA MET A 232 -16.80 -9.78 -6.02
C MET A 232 -18.23 -9.38 -6.41
N MET A 233 -18.69 -9.76 -7.61
CA MET A 233 -20.02 -9.43 -8.16
C MET A 233 -21.16 -10.17 -7.44
N SER A 234 -20.98 -11.45 -7.09
CA SER A 234 -21.97 -12.20 -6.28
C SER A 234 -22.20 -11.60 -4.88
N ARG A 235 -21.35 -10.66 -4.46
CA ARG A 235 -21.43 -9.99 -3.16
C ARG A 235 -21.87 -8.53 -3.24
N GLU A 236 -21.64 -7.81 -4.34
CA GLU A 236 -22.32 -6.53 -4.61
C GLU A 236 -23.84 -6.71 -4.66
N GLU A 237 -24.34 -7.81 -5.25
CA GLU A 237 -25.77 -8.16 -5.18
C GLU A 237 -26.24 -8.40 -3.74
N LYS A 238 -25.46 -9.11 -2.91
CA LYS A 238 -25.81 -9.35 -1.49
C LYS A 238 -25.78 -8.08 -0.63
N PHE A 239 -24.90 -7.13 -0.94
CA PHE A 239 -24.87 -5.82 -0.27
C PHE A 239 -25.99 -4.89 -0.76
N SER A 240 -26.37 -4.96 -2.03
CA SER A 240 -27.51 -4.22 -2.60
C SER A 240 -28.84 -4.68 -2.01
N LEU A 241 -28.97 -5.99 -1.75
CA LEU A 241 -30.11 -6.61 -1.06
C LEU A 241 -30.09 -6.39 0.47
N GLY A 242 -28.98 -5.91 1.05
CA GLY A 242 -28.80 -5.72 2.48
C GLY A 242 -29.25 -4.37 3.05
N CYS A 243 -29.75 -3.44 2.23
CA CYS A 243 -30.31 -2.16 2.68
C CYS A 243 -31.85 -2.14 2.78
N ALA A 244 -32.54 -3.28 2.58
CA ALA A 244 -34.00 -3.34 2.67
C ALA A 244 -34.55 -3.92 3.98
N ASP A 245 -33.81 -4.77 4.71
CA ASP A 245 -34.37 -5.48 5.88
C ASP A 245 -33.80 -4.98 7.22
N GLY A 246 -33.97 -3.68 7.47
CA GLY A 246 -33.40 -3.03 8.64
C GLY A 246 -34.19 -1.84 9.16
N LEU A 247 -35.51 -1.89 9.21
CA LEU A 247 -36.33 -0.97 10.02
C LEU A 247 -37.59 -1.68 10.55
N VAL A 248 -37.60 -1.89 11.88
CA VAL A 248 -38.72 -1.57 12.82
C VAL A 248 -40.06 -2.28 12.54
N ARG A 249 -40.76 -2.96 13.45
CA ARG A 249 -40.79 -3.21 14.90
C ARG A 249 -41.97 -4.17 15.10
N GLY A 250 -42.07 -4.77 16.29
CA GLY A 250 -43.37 -4.96 16.96
C GLY A 250 -44.10 -6.25 16.62
#